data_AF-A0A433DUM4-F1
#
_entry.id   AF-A0A433DUM4-F1
#
_cell.length_a   1.000
_cell.length_b   1.000
_cell.length_c   1.000
_cell.angle_alpha   90.00
_cell.angle_beta   90.00
_cell.angle_gamma   90.00
#
_symmetry.space_group_name_H-M   'P 1'
#
loop_
_entity.id
_entity.type
_entity.pdbx_description
1 polymer ?
#
loop_
_entity_poly.entity_id
_entity_poly.type
_entity_poly.pdbx_seq_one_letter_code
_entity_poly.pdbx_strand_id
1 'polypeptide(L)'
;MILPGCSSPKTFEVSELCGTKVDPALVAPFLPEGEELKVDDSLTEAGQPRCKVYVDGTLHLYLRGDIVEPDFDPLKATEQSMRRLGDPAPADIGDGATIADHGAMAVRACTYQGEKRQYVLDLDGVDRPQDTAERRRALEEFLRSQLPVAVEAEGCRP
;
A
#
# COMPACT_ATOMS: atom_id res chain seq x y z
N MET A 1 -20.67 35.02 -23.22
CA MET A 1 -20.38 35.26 -21.79
C MET A 1 -19.95 33.92 -21.22
N ILE A 2 -18.76 33.88 -20.64
CA ILE A 2 -17.97 32.67 -20.32
C ILE A 2 -18.35 32.20 -18.92
N LEU A 3 -18.53 30.89 -18.71
CA LEU A 3 -18.33 30.25 -17.40
C LEU A 3 -17.44 29.02 -17.61
N PRO A 4 -16.11 29.12 -17.46
CA PRO A 4 -15.30 27.95 -17.19
C PRO A 4 -15.57 27.61 -15.73
N GLY A 5 -16.17 26.46 -15.47
CA GLY A 5 -16.21 25.91 -14.13
C GLY A 5 -14.80 25.55 -13.72
N CYS A 6 -14.05 26.50 -13.15
CA CYS A 6 -12.79 26.21 -12.49
C CYS A 6 -13.10 25.52 -11.16
N SER A 7 -13.25 24.20 -11.20
CA SER A 7 -13.00 23.41 -10.00
C SER A 7 -11.52 23.57 -9.70
N SER A 8 -11.18 24.16 -8.55
CA SER A 8 -9.77 24.29 -8.17
C SER A 8 -9.24 22.90 -7.78
N PRO A 9 -7.99 22.54 -8.12
CA PRO A 9 -7.38 21.30 -7.65
C PRO A 9 -7.45 21.22 -6.13
N LYS A 10 -7.89 20.07 -5.61
CA LYS A 10 -8.04 19.81 -4.17
C LYS A 10 -6.94 18.86 -3.72
N THR A 11 -6.46 19.09 -2.52
CA THR A 11 -5.74 18.05 -1.76
C THR A 11 -6.74 17.04 -1.25
N PHE A 12 -6.39 15.76 -1.31
CA PHE A 12 -7.26 14.67 -0.86
C PHE A 12 -6.83 14.14 0.50
N GLU A 13 -7.81 13.85 1.34
CA GLU A 13 -7.63 13.13 2.60
C GLU A 13 -8.22 11.73 2.45
N VAL A 14 -7.37 10.70 2.58
CA VAL A 14 -7.78 9.30 2.54
C VAL A 14 -7.59 8.71 3.92
N SER A 15 -8.69 8.43 4.61
CA SER A 15 -8.68 7.88 5.98
C SER A 15 -8.99 6.38 6.05
N GLU A 16 -9.33 5.77 4.92
CA GLU A 16 -9.61 4.34 4.80
C GLU A 16 -9.05 3.79 3.50
N LEU A 17 -8.40 2.62 3.58
CA LEU A 17 -7.93 1.83 2.45
C LEU A 17 -8.22 0.35 2.73
N CYS A 18 -8.91 -0.33 1.82
CA CYS A 18 -9.24 -1.75 1.94
C CYS A 18 -9.99 -2.14 3.22
N GLY A 19 -10.96 -1.32 3.62
CA GLY A 19 -11.71 -1.55 4.86
C GLY A 19 -10.88 -1.36 6.13
N THR A 20 -9.65 -0.85 6.01
CA THR A 20 -8.76 -0.57 7.14
C THR A 20 -8.54 0.92 7.29
N LYS A 21 -8.53 1.39 8.54
CA LYS A 21 -8.18 2.78 8.82
C LYS A 21 -6.73 3.03 8.44
N VAL A 22 -6.47 4.21 7.90
CA VAL A 22 -5.12 4.68 7.56
C VAL A 22 -4.97 6.12 8.02
N ASP A 23 -3.75 6.52 8.37
CA ASP A 23 -3.43 7.92 8.63
C ASP A 23 -3.42 8.70 7.30
N PRO A 24 -4.29 9.71 7.11
CA PRO A 24 -4.30 10.51 5.89
C PRO A 24 -2.95 11.15 5.58
N ALA A 25 -2.15 11.50 6.60
CA ALA A 25 -0.84 12.09 6.41
C ALA A 25 0.18 11.12 5.80
N LEU A 26 -0.03 9.81 5.94
CA LEU A 26 0.82 8.77 5.33
C LEU A 26 0.40 8.44 3.90
N VAL A 27 -0.84 8.75 3.50
CA VAL A 27 -1.33 8.53 2.13
C VAL A 27 -1.13 9.77 1.26
N ALA A 28 -1.33 10.96 1.84
CA ALA A 28 -1.25 12.24 1.13
C ALA A 28 0.01 12.42 0.26
N PRO A 29 1.23 12.01 0.66
CA PRO A 29 2.43 12.16 -0.17
C PRO A 29 2.36 11.43 -1.51
N PHE A 30 1.55 10.36 -1.61
CA PHE A 30 1.41 9.56 -2.82
C PHE A 30 0.39 10.13 -3.80
N LEU A 31 -0.46 11.06 -3.35
CA LEU A 31 -1.56 11.59 -4.14
C LEU A 31 -1.23 12.97 -4.71
N PRO A 32 -1.45 13.20 -6.01
CA PRO A 32 -1.47 14.56 -6.53
C PRO A 32 -2.73 15.30 -6.09
N GLU A 33 -2.70 16.62 -6.24
CA GLU A 33 -3.93 17.40 -6.26
C GLU A 33 -4.75 17.07 -7.51
N GLY A 34 -6.08 17.14 -7.41
CA GLY A 34 -6.97 16.84 -8.52
C GLY A 34 -8.41 17.26 -8.24
N GLU A 35 -9.33 16.86 -9.11
CA GLU A 35 -10.76 17.16 -8.97
C GLU A 35 -11.54 16.00 -8.35
N GLU A 36 -11.19 14.78 -8.74
CA GLU A 36 -11.88 13.55 -8.36
C GLU A 36 -10.91 12.53 -7.75
N LEU A 37 -11.26 12.03 -6.56
CA LEU A 37 -10.62 10.89 -5.93
C LEU A 37 -11.57 9.70 -5.98
N LYS A 38 -11.06 8.56 -6.42
CA LYS A 38 -11.77 7.28 -6.37
C LYS A 38 -10.91 6.23 -5.68
N VAL A 39 -11.46 5.60 -4.65
CA VAL A 39 -10.92 4.36 -4.08
C VAL A 39 -11.77 3.21 -4.63
N ASP A 40 -11.12 2.25 -5.29
CA ASP A 40 -11.75 1.05 -5.83
C ASP A 40 -11.25 -0.17 -5.04
N ASP A 41 -12.13 -0.70 -4.20
CA ASP A 41 -11.92 -1.86 -3.34
C ASP A 41 -12.78 -3.05 -3.76
N SER A 42 -13.37 -3.02 -4.96
CA SER A 42 -14.32 -4.03 -5.45
C SER A 42 -13.75 -5.44 -5.59
N LEU A 43 -12.42 -5.59 -5.55
CA LEU A 43 -11.69 -6.85 -5.60
C LEU A 43 -11.22 -7.33 -4.21
N THR A 44 -11.63 -6.66 -3.13
CA THR A 44 -11.27 -7.04 -1.77
C THR A 44 -12.02 -8.29 -1.35
N GLU A 45 -11.28 -9.30 -0.89
CA GLU A 45 -11.79 -10.52 -0.27
C GLU A 45 -11.10 -10.77 1.07
N ALA A 46 -11.72 -11.57 1.94
CA ALA A 46 -11.13 -11.91 3.24
C ALA A 46 -9.78 -12.64 3.07
N GLY A 47 -8.74 -12.13 3.71
CA GLY A 47 -7.36 -12.59 3.57
C GLY A 47 -6.67 -12.15 2.29
N GLN A 48 -7.36 -11.42 1.40
CA GLN A 48 -6.84 -10.92 0.13
C GLN A 48 -7.36 -9.49 -0.18
N PRO A 49 -7.13 -8.48 0.67
CA PRO A 49 -7.54 -7.12 0.38
C PRO A 49 -6.84 -6.55 -0.86
N ARG A 50 -7.58 -5.80 -1.67
CA ARG A 50 -7.11 -5.21 -2.95
C ARG A 50 -7.76 -3.84 -3.15
N CYS A 51 -6.95 -2.77 -3.14
CA CYS A 51 -7.48 -1.42 -3.36
C CYS A 51 -6.62 -0.56 -4.24
N LYS A 52 -7.29 0.09 -5.18
CA LYS A 52 -6.68 1.03 -6.11
C LYS A 52 -7.17 2.43 -5.82
N VAL A 53 -6.24 3.37 -5.70
CA VAL A 53 -6.55 4.79 -5.50
C VAL A 53 -6.25 5.52 -6.80
N TYR A 54 -7.28 6.18 -7.32
CA TYR A 54 -7.23 6.97 -8.53
C TYR A 54 -7.43 8.44 -8.19
N VAL A 55 -6.66 9.31 -8.84
CA VAL A 55 -6.92 10.76 -8.91
C VAL A 55 -7.13 11.11 -10.37
N ASP A 56 -8.26 11.74 -10.68
CA ASP A 56 -8.67 12.13 -12.04
C ASP A 56 -8.53 10.96 -13.05
N GLY A 57 -8.86 9.74 -12.61
CA GLY A 57 -8.80 8.52 -13.41
C GLY A 57 -7.40 7.89 -13.54
N THR A 58 -6.36 8.48 -12.97
CA THR A 58 -4.98 7.96 -12.97
C THR A 58 -4.69 7.20 -11.68
N LEU A 59 -4.18 5.97 -11.79
CA LEU A 59 -3.79 5.15 -10.64
C LEU A 59 -2.54 5.75 -9.98
N HIS A 60 -2.58 5.95 -8.66
CA HIS A 60 -1.44 6.46 -7.88
C HIS A 60 -1.01 5.55 -6.73
N LEU A 61 -1.84 4.57 -6.38
CA LEU A 61 -1.56 3.63 -5.32
C LEU A 61 -2.36 2.36 -5.56
N TYR A 62 -1.70 1.21 -5.52
CA TYR A 62 -2.35 -0.10 -5.45
C TYR A 62 -1.86 -0.83 -4.22
N LEU A 63 -2.76 -1.01 -3.26
CA LEU A 63 -2.52 -1.74 -2.02
C LEU A 63 -3.09 -3.15 -2.14
N ARG A 64 -2.30 -4.11 -1.70
CA ARG A 64 -2.64 -5.53 -1.71
C ARG A 64 -2.19 -6.16 -0.40
N GLY A 65 -2.98 -7.07 0.14
CA GLY A 65 -2.55 -7.94 1.23
C GLY A 65 -2.87 -9.41 0.95
N ASP A 66 -2.07 -10.33 1.47
CA ASP A 66 -2.25 -11.76 1.25
C ASP A 66 -1.93 -12.57 2.50
N ILE A 67 -2.82 -13.48 2.86
CA ILE A 67 -2.53 -14.55 3.82
C ILE A 67 -1.94 -15.73 3.06
N VAL A 68 -0.70 -16.08 3.39
CA VAL A 68 0.08 -17.13 2.71
C VAL A 68 0.56 -18.21 3.69
N GLU A 69 1.02 -19.33 3.16
CA GLU A 69 1.60 -20.42 3.94
C GLU A 69 2.85 -19.98 4.72
N PRO A 70 3.08 -20.54 5.93
CA PRO A 70 4.17 -20.12 6.81
C PRO A 70 5.58 -20.43 6.29
N ASP A 71 5.70 -21.37 5.35
CA ASP A 71 6.94 -21.82 4.71
C ASP A 71 7.17 -21.19 3.33
N PHE A 72 6.21 -20.41 2.83
CA PHE A 72 6.41 -19.57 1.65
C PHE A 72 7.36 -18.41 2.00
N ASP A 73 8.21 -18.02 1.04
CA ASP A 73 9.11 -16.87 1.16
C ASP A 73 8.65 -15.77 0.19
N PRO A 74 7.79 -14.83 0.64
CA PRO A 74 7.24 -13.79 -0.22
C PRO A 74 8.30 -12.85 -0.79
N LEU A 75 9.33 -12.54 0.02
CA LEU A 75 10.40 -11.61 -0.37
C LEU A 75 11.22 -12.19 -1.52
N LYS A 76 11.54 -13.48 -1.45
CA LYS A 76 12.22 -14.18 -2.54
C LYS A 76 11.32 -14.38 -3.76
N ALA A 77 10.06 -14.76 -3.55
CA ALA A 77 9.12 -15.00 -4.64
C ALA A 77 8.81 -13.72 -5.45
N THR A 78 8.87 -12.55 -4.81
CA THR A 78 8.58 -11.26 -5.44
C THR A 78 9.81 -10.46 -5.87
N GLU A 79 11.02 -11.00 -5.69
CA GLU A 79 12.27 -10.29 -5.99
C GLU A 79 12.29 -9.68 -7.40
N GLN A 80 11.92 -10.46 -8.42
CA GLN A 80 11.90 -9.96 -9.80
C GLN A 80 10.86 -8.86 -10.00
N SER A 81 9.70 -8.96 -9.34
CA SER A 81 8.66 -7.92 -9.39
C SER A 81 9.15 -6.64 -8.73
N MET A 82 9.79 -6.73 -7.57
CA MET A 82 10.37 -5.57 -6.88
C MET A 82 11.49 -4.91 -7.68
N ARG A 83 12.32 -5.68 -8.39
CA ARG A 83 13.34 -5.14 -9.31
C ARG A 83 12.74 -4.38 -10.51
N ARG A 84 11.50 -4.67 -10.91
CA ARG A 84 10.79 -3.86 -11.92
C ARG A 84 10.28 -2.54 -11.36
N LEU A 85 10.14 -2.43 -10.04
CA LEU A 85 9.72 -1.23 -9.33
C LEU A 85 10.91 -0.34 -8.94
N GLY A 86 12.15 -0.67 -9.34
CA GLY A 86 13.35 0.11 -9.06
C GLY A 86 14.47 -0.71 -8.43
N ASP A 87 15.23 -0.09 -7.53
CA ASP A 87 16.35 -0.73 -6.81
C ASP A 87 15.93 -1.25 -5.42
N PRO A 88 15.39 -2.46 -5.26
CA PRO A 88 14.89 -2.94 -3.98
C PRO A 88 16.00 -3.08 -2.93
N ALA A 89 15.75 -2.55 -1.74
CA ALA A 89 16.61 -2.72 -0.58
C ALA A 89 15.81 -3.28 0.61
N PRO A 90 16.42 -4.12 1.45
CA PRO A 90 15.75 -4.63 2.65
C PRO A 90 15.47 -3.51 3.66
N ALA A 91 14.39 -3.65 4.41
CA ALA A 91 14.01 -2.75 5.52
C ALA A 91 13.61 -3.54 6.77
N ASP A 92 13.82 -2.93 7.94
CA ASP A 92 13.49 -3.52 9.24
C ASP A 92 12.04 -3.17 9.65
N ILE A 93 11.10 -3.91 9.05
CA ILE A 93 9.65 -3.82 9.33
C ILE A 93 9.07 -5.24 9.39
N GLY A 94 8.30 -5.52 10.45
CA GLY A 94 7.65 -6.83 10.62
C GLY A 94 8.69 -7.94 10.81
N ASP A 95 8.48 -9.05 10.11
CA ASP A 95 9.43 -10.18 10.04
C ASP A 95 10.31 -10.13 8.78
N GLY A 96 10.11 -9.10 7.95
CA GLY A 96 10.90 -8.83 6.76
C GLY A 96 10.19 -7.88 5.80
N ALA A 97 10.94 -6.97 5.18
CA ALA A 97 10.42 -6.03 4.22
C ALA A 97 11.44 -5.68 3.13
N THR A 98 10.94 -5.20 2.01
CA THR A 98 11.74 -4.66 0.90
C THR A 98 11.08 -3.39 0.36
N ILE A 99 11.88 -2.35 0.17
CA ILE A 99 11.47 -1.07 -0.40
C ILE A 99 12.17 -0.90 -1.75
N ALA A 100 11.41 -0.76 -2.82
CA ALA A 100 11.89 -0.37 -4.15
C ALA A 100 11.56 1.11 -4.42
N ASP A 101 11.87 1.62 -5.61
CA ASP A 101 11.67 3.03 -5.93
C ASP A 101 10.20 3.39 -6.08
N HIS A 102 9.35 2.49 -6.61
CA HIS A 102 7.93 2.73 -6.92
C HIS A 102 6.96 1.79 -6.17
N GLY A 103 7.46 1.10 -5.14
CA GLY A 103 6.64 0.21 -4.35
C GLY A 103 7.42 -0.46 -3.23
N ALA A 104 6.70 -1.16 -2.36
CA ALA A 104 7.24 -1.74 -1.16
C ALA A 104 6.42 -2.96 -0.72
N MET A 105 7.03 -3.84 0.05
CA MET A 105 6.39 -5.01 0.64
C MET A 105 6.90 -5.25 2.06
N ALA A 106 6.02 -5.65 2.96
CA ALA A 106 6.37 -6.15 4.28
C ALA A 106 5.61 -7.45 4.60
N VAL A 107 6.21 -8.29 5.43
CA VAL A 107 5.69 -9.60 5.85
C VAL A 107 5.60 -9.64 7.36
N ARG A 108 4.54 -10.29 7.86
CA ARG A 108 4.39 -10.60 9.28
C ARG A 108 3.86 -12.01 9.47
N ALA A 109 4.56 -12.83 10.25
CA ALA A 109 4.05 -14.10 10.72
C ALA A 109 2.85 -13.87 11.65
N CYS A 110 1.82 -14.70 11.49
CA CYS A 110 0.61 -14.62 12.30
C CYS A 110 -0.15 -15.95 12.31
N THR A 111 -1.19 -16.02 13.13
CA THR A 111 -2.12 -17.13 13.21
C THR A 111 -3.44 -16.68 12.61
N TYR A 112 -3.89 -17.37 11.56
CA TYR A 112 -5.16 -17.12 10.89
C TYR A 112 -6.01 -18.39 10.96
N GLN A 113 -7.25 -18.26 11.44
CA GLN A 113 -8.19 -19.37 11.60
C GLN A 113 -7.62 -20.59 12.36
N GLY A 114 -6.70 -20.33 13.30
CA GLY A 114 -6.06 -21.37 14.14
C GLY A 114 -4.80 -22.00 13.54
N GLU A 115 -4.39 -21.60 12.34
CA GLU A 115 -3.21 -22.12 11.67
C GLU A 115 -2.12 -21.06 11.55
N LYS A 116 -0.85 -21.49 11.60
CA LYS A 116 0.28 -20.59 11.33
C LYS A 116 0.25 -20.17 9.86
N ARG A 117 0.35 -18.88 9.62
CA ARG A 117 0.36 -18.22 8.32
C ARG A 117 1.34 -17.05 8.34
N GLN A 118 1.46 -16.38 7.21
CA GLN A 118 2.06 -15.05 7.13
C GLN A 118 1.06 -14.12 6.46
N TYR A 119 1.07 -12.86 6.86
CA TYR A 119 0.41 -11.79 6.15
C TYR A 119 1.46 -10.99 5.38
N VAL A 120 1.22 -10.81 4.10
CA VAL A 120 2.01 -9.95 3.21
C VAL A 120 1.19 -8.68 3.01
N LEU A 121 1.82 -7.52 3.16
CA LEU A 121 1.26 -6.23 2.75
C LEU A 121 2.18 -5.65 1.69
N ASP A 122 1.63 -5.32 0.53
CA ASP A 122 2.38 -4.72 -0.55
C ASP A 122 1.67 -3.50 -1.16
N LEU A 123 2.49 -2.60 -1.67
CA LEU A 123 2.08 -1.35 -2.29
C LEU A 123 2.89 -1.14 -3.57
N ASP A 124 2.23 -0.86 -4.69
CA ASP A 124 2.89 -0.44 -5.93
C ASP A 124 2.11 0.66 -6.67
N GLY A 125 2.63 1.06 -7.83
CA GLY A 125 2.05 2.14 -8.64
C GLY A 125 2.29 3.54 -8.07
N VAL A 126 3.29 3.68 -7.19
CA VAL A 126 3.60 4.92 -6.48
C VAL A 126 4.65 5.71 -7.26
N ASP A 127 4.25 6.87 -7.78
CA ASP A 127 5.13 7.77 -8.55
C ASP A 127 5.38 9.12 -7.84
N ARG A 128 4.88 9.27 -6.61
CA ARG A 128 5.06 10.46 -5.78
C ARG A 128 5.55 10.08 -4.37
N PRO A 129 6.29 10.96 -3.67
CA PRO A 129 7.01 12.14 -4.16
C PRO A 129 7.94 11.87 -5.35
N GLN A 130 8.34 12.89 -6.12
CA GLN A 130 9.19 12.69 -7.31
C GLN A 130 10.62 12.31 -6.94
N ASP A 131 11.13 12.85 -5.83
CA ASP A 131 12.41 12.43 -5.28
C ASP A 131 12.34 10.98 -4.79
N THR A 132 13.23 10.14 -5.29
CA THR A 132 13.24 8.70 -4.98
C THR A 132 13.53 8.44 -3.50
N ALA A 133 14.42 9.21 -2.87
CA ALA A 133 14.73 8.99 -1.45
C ALA A 133 13.54 9.36 -0.56
N GLU A 134 12.86 10.48 -0.85
CA GLU A 134 11.62 10.88 -0.16
C GLU A 134 10.51 9.85 -0.37
N ARG A 135 10.35 9.34 -1.61
CA ARG A 135 9.35 8.32 -1.93
C ARG A 135 9.59 7.01 -1.20
N ARG A 136 10.83 6.53 -1.17
CA ARG A 136 11.19 5.33 -0.41
C ARG A 136 10.94 5.49 1.08
N ARG A 137 11.24 6.67 1.63
CA ARG A 137 10.96 6.96 3.04
C ARG A 137 9.46 6.97 3.33
N ALA A 138 8.65 7.59 2.47
CA ALA A 138 7.20 7.60 2.62
C ALA A 138 6.62 6.17 2.53
N LEU A 139 7.11 5.33 1.61
CA LEU A 139 6.73 3.92 1.51
C LEU A 139 7.07 3.14 2.78
N GLU A 140 8.27 3.36 3.35
CA GLU A 140 8.68 2.71 4.59
C GLU A 140 7.81 3.14 5.78
N GLU A 141 7.57 4.44 5.94
CA GLU A 141 6.72 5.00 7.00
C GLU A 141 5.28 4.47 6.89
N PHE A 142 4.74 4.39 5.68
CA PHE A 142 3.43 3.82 5.41
C PHE A 142 3.35 2.34 5.84
N LEU A 143 4.27 1.49 5.37
CA LEU A 143 4.25 0.06 5.72
C LEU A 143 4.42 -0.17 7.21
N ARG A 144 5.32 0.57 7.86
CA ARG A 144 5.55 0.46 9.30
C ARG A 144 4.29 0.75 10.11
N SER A 145 3.49 1.72 9.66
CA SER A 145 2.21 2.07 10.30
C SER A 145 1.08 1.11 9.93
N GLN A 146 0.96 0.75 8.65
CA GLN A 146 -0.22 0.06 8.14
C GLN A 146 -0.18 -1.46 8.34
N LEU A 147 1.00 -2.08 8.34
CA LEU A 147 1.15 -3.52 8.54
C LEU A 147 0.41 -4.06 9.78
N PRO A 148 0.60 -3.51 11.00
CA PRO A 148 -0.13 -4.02 12.17
C PRO A 148 -1.65 -3.82 12.06
N VAL A 149 -2.11 -2.72 11.46
CA VAL A 149 -3.54 -2.43 11.29
C VAL A 149 -4.19 -3.42 10.32
N ALA A 150 -3.51 -3.70 9.20
CA ALA A 150 -3.99 -4.65 8.20
C ALA A 150 -4.02 -6.08 8.74
N VAL A 151 -2.96 -6.49 9.45
CA VAL A 151 -2.89 -7.81 10.14
C VAL A 151 -4.07 -8.00 11.10
N GLU A 152 -4.37 -6.99 11.92
CA GLU A 152 -5.49 -7.04 12.87
C GLU A 152 -6.85 -7.08 12.17
N ALA A 153 -7.04 -6.27 11.13
CA ALA A 153 -8.29 -6.20 10.38
C ALA A 153 -8.67 -7.52 9.70
N GLU A 154 -7.67 -8.24 9.18
CA GLU A 154 -7.86 -9.58 8.61
C GLU A 154 -8.05 -10.67 9.68
N GLY A 155 -7.94 -10.33 10.97
CA GLY A 155 -8.00 -11.31 12.05
C GLY A 155 -6.79 -12.23 12.10
N CYS A 156 -5.69 -11.88 11.43
CA CYS A 156 -4.41 -12.58 11.56
C CYS A 156 -3.73 -12.09 12.84
N ARG A 157 -3.56 -12.95 13.83
CA ARG A 157 -3.05 -12.55 15.16
C ARG A 157 -1.57 -12.92 15.30
N PRO A 158 -0.69 -12.02 15.78
CA PRO A 158 0.71 -12.35 16.06
C PRO A 158 0.87 -13.54 17.01
#